data_AF-A0A9D6L3K4-F1
#
_entry.id   AF-A0A9D6L3K4-F1
#
_cell.length_a   1.000
_cell.length_b   1.000
_cell.length_c   1.000
_cell.angle_alpha   90.00
_cell.angle_beta   90.00
_cell.angle_gamma   90.00
#
_symmetry.space_group_name_H-M   'P 1'
#
loop_
_entity.id
_entity.type
_entity.pdbx_description
1 polymer ?
#
loop_
_entity_poly.entity_id
_entity_poly.type
_entity_poly.pdbx_seq_one_letter_code
_entity_poly.pdbx_strand_id
1 'polypeptide(L)'
;MKKSFSMLVVAVLALSFGGAALAQNGVMSLTGAGATFPYPIYSKWFDEYRKVKPNIQINYQSIGSGGGIRQITSGTVDFGASDGPMSDEQLAQSKVAILHFPTVLGADVPTYNIPGVSVELNFSRDALAGIFLGKIKKWNDPAITKHNPKVSLP
;
A
#
# COMPACT_ATOMS: atom_id res chain seq x y z
N MET A 1 -49.13 23.62 45.93
CA MET A 1 -48.13 24.11 44.94
C MET A 1 -46.69 23.60 45.14
N LYS A 2 -46.31 22.95 46.25
CA LYS A 2 -44.92 22.48 46.47
C LYS A 2 -44.60 21.05 46.00
N LYS A 3 -45.61 20.21 45.68
CA LYS A 3 -45.40 18.81 45.24
C LYS A 3 -45.18 18.65 43.73
N SER A 4 -45.64 19.58 42.89
CA SER A 4 -45.41 19.52 41.43
C SER A 4 -44.02 19.96 40.98
N PHE A 5 -43.30 20.74 41.79
CA PHE A 5 -41.96 21.22 41.43
C PHE A 5 -40.89 20.13 41.57
N SER A 6 -41.06 19.21 42.51
CA SER A 6 -40.09 18.14 42.77
C SER A 6 -40.12 17.01 41.74
N MET A 7 -41.23 16.85 41.01
CA MET A 7 -41.39 15.83 39.97
C MET A 7 -40.78 16.27 38.62
N LEU A 8 -40.69 17.59 38.39
CA LEU A 8 -40.11 18.17 37.18
C LEU A 8 -38.57 18.09 37.18
N VAL A 9 -37.94 18.20 38.36
CA VAL A 9 -36.47 18.13 38.48
C VAL A 9 -35.94 16.70 38.30
N VAL A 10 -36.70 15.68 38.71
CA VAL A 10 -36.33 14.27 38.50
C VAL A 10 -36.50 13.85 37.03
N ALA A 11 -37.48 14.41 36.30
CA ALA A 11 -37.66 14.14 34.88
C ALA A 11 -36.56 14.74 33.99
N VAL A 12 -36.01 15.91 34.36
CA VAL A 12 -34.91 16.56 33.61
C VAL A 12 -33.55 15.90 33.87
N LEU A 13 -33.35 15.31 35.05
CA LEU A 13 -32.14 14.54 35.39
C LEU A 13 -32.12 13.13 34.77
N ALA A 14 -33.28 12.55 34.46
CA ALA A 14 -33.36 11.28 33.72
C ALA A 14 -33.03 11.44 32.21
N LEU A 15 -33.15 12.64 31.66
CA LEU A 15 -32.82 12.96 30.26
C LEU A 15 -31.34 13.30 30.05
N SER A 16 -30.56 13.51 31.12
CA SER A 16 -29.13 13.86 31.05
C SER A 16 -28.18 12.68 31.28
N PHE A 17 -28.69 11.49 31.57
CA PHE A 17 -27.89 10.26 31.75
C PHE A 17 -28.21 9.12 30.78
N GLY A 18 -29.13 9.33 29.81
CA GLY A 18 -29.49 8.35 28.78
C GLY A 18 -28.68 8.44 27.47
N GLY A 19 -27.70 9.34 27.38
CA GLY A 19 -26.90 9.58 26.17
C GLY A 19 -25.65 8.71 26.02
N ALA A 20 -25.51 7.64 26.81
CA ALA A 20 -24.41 6.70 26.67
C ALA A 20 -24.75 5.64 25.61
N ALA A 21 -23.96 5.64 24.54
CA ALA A 21 -23.89 4.66 23.46
C ALA A 21 -25.02 4.67 22.43
N LEU A 22 -25.10 5.77 21.65
CA LEU A 22 -25.28 5.54 20.20
C LEU A 22 -24.03 4.79 19.74
N ALA A 23 -24.13 3.45 19.66
CA ALA A 23 -23.19 2.67 18.88
C ALA A 23 -23.11 3.35 17.51
N GLN A 24 -21.94 3.89 17.16
CA GLN A 24 -21.67 4.39 15.82
C GLN A 24 -21.79 3.21 14.86
N ASN A 25 -23.01 2.95 14.38
CA ASN A 25 -23.29 2.23 13.15
C ASN A 25 -22.92 3.11 11.94
N GLY A 26 -21.84 3.89 12.07
CA GLY A 26 -21.29 4.72 11.02
C GLY A 26 -20.38 3.87 10.15
N VAL A 27 -20.49 4.04 8.84
CA VAL A 27 -19.50 3.53 7.90
C VAL A 27 -18.21 4.33 8.11
N MET A 28 -17.13 3.65 8.48
CA MET A 28 -15.79 4.22 8.50
C MET A 28 -15.14 3.99 7.13
N SER A 29 -14.78 5.08 6.46
CA SER A 29 -14.05 5.01 5.19
C SER A 29 -12.58 5.33 5.44
N LEU A 30 -11.71 4.46 4.96
CA LEU A 30 -10.27 4.67 4.89
C LEU A 30 -9.87 4.79 3.43
N THR A 31 -9.04 5.77 3.14
CA THR A 31 -8.49 6.04 1.82
C THR A 31 -6.99 5.83 1.86
N GLY A 32 -6.49 5.08 0.88
CA GLY A 32 -5.06 4.86 0.71
C GLY A 32 -4.65 5.01 -0.74
N ALA A 33 -3.36 5.27 -0.93
CA ALA A 33 -2.78 5.33 -2.26
C ALA A 33 -1.32 4.91 -2.23
N GLY A 34 -0.81 4.39 -3.35
CA GLY A 34 0.62 4.19 -3.51
C GLY A 34 1.01 3.00 -4.36
N ALA A 35 2.02 2.27 -3.88
CA ALA A 35 2.67 1.15 -4.54
C ALA A 35 1.71 0.25 -5.33
N THR A 36 2.08 -0.06 -6.57
CA THR A 36 1.34 -0.99 -7.42
C THR A 36 1.64 -2.45 -7.06
N PHE A 37 2.84 -2.72 -6.55
CA PHE A 37 3.32 -4.03 -6.15
C PHE A 37 2.40 -4.72 -5.11
N PRO A 38 2.02 -4.12 -3.97
CA PRO A 38 1.18 -4.77 -2.98
C PRO A 38 -0.32 -4.72 -3.33
N TYR A 39 -0.72 -4.07 -4.43
CA TYR A 39 -2.13 -3.91 -4.77
C TYR A 39 -2.91 -5.24 -4.86
N PRO A 40 -2.40 -6.31 -5.49
CA PRO A 40 -3.13 -7.58 -5.56
C PRO A 40 -3.42 -8.19 -4.19
N ILE A 41 -2.48 -8.11 -3.25
CA ILE A 41 -2.68 -8.64 -1.89
C ILE A 41 -3.56 -7.72 -1.05
N TYR A 42 -3.38 -6.40 -1.15
CA TYR A 42 -4.20 -5.41 -0.44
C TYR A 42 -5.67 -5.47 -0.85
N SER A 43 -5.96 -5.48 -2.15
CA SER A 43 -7.33 -5.60 -2.66
C SER A 43 -8.02 -6.86 -2.12
N LYS A 44 -7.32 -8.00 -2.12
CA LYS A 44 -7.83 -9.23 -1.52
C LYS A 44 -8.07 -9.10 -0.01
N TRP A 45 -7.15 -8.48 0.73
CA TRP A 45 -7.34 -8.23 2.17
C TRP A 45 -8.53 -7.32 2.44
N PHE A 46 -8.72 -6.25 1.67
CA PHE A 46 -9.86 -5.36 1.83
C PHE A 46 -11.18 -6.10 1.57
N ASP A 47 -11.23 -6.95 0.55
CA ASP A 47 -12.41 -7.77 0.24
C ASP A 47 -12.74 -8.73 1.39
N GLU A 48 -11.75 -9.44 1.94
CA GLU A 48 -11.98 -10.34 3.08
C GLU A 48 -12.31 -9.57 4.36
N TYR A 49 -11.66 -8.43 4.59
CA TYR A 49 -11.90 -7.61 5.78
C TYR A 49 -13.30 -7.02 5.80
N ARG A 50 -13.85 -6.59 4.65
CA ARG A 50 -15.23 -6.12 4.54
C ARG A 50 -16.26 -7.18 4.93
N LYS A 51 -15.97 -8.48 4.76
CA LYS A 51 -16.89 -9.55 5.18
C LYS A 51 -16.99 -9.67 6.71
N VAL A 52 -15.88 -9.44 7.42
CA VAL A 52 -15.83 -9.52 8.89
C VAL A 52 -16.12 -8.19 9.57
N LYS A 53 -15.91 -7.07 8.87
CA LYS A 53 -16.20 -5.70 9.31
C LYS A 53 -16.93 -4.91 8.21
N PRO A 54 -18.24 -5.16 8.01
CA PRO A 54 -19.02 -4.53 6.95
C PRO A 54 -19.12 -3.00 7.05
N ASN A 55 -18.91 -2.46 8.25
CA ASN A 55 -18.91 -1.03 8.51
C ASN A 55 -17.57 -0.33 8.19
N ILE A 56 -16.53 -1.06 7.78
CA ILE A 56 -15.24 -0.49 7.36
C ILE A 56 -15.10 -0.63 5.85
N GLN A 57 -14.94 0.49 5.16
CA GLN A 57 -14.66 0.54 3.73
C GLN A 57 -13.24 1.03 3.53
N ILE A 58 -12.46 0.30 2.71
CA ILE A 58 -11.09 0.68 2.38
C ILE A 58 -11.01 0.90 0.88
N ASN A 59 -10.69 2.14 0.50
CA ASN A 59 -10.49 2.56 -0.88
C ASN A 59 -8.99 2.71 -1.13
N TYR A 60 -8.46 2.11 -2.19
CA TYR A 60 -7.03 2.16 -2.49
C TYR A 60 -6.76 2.52 -3.95
N GLN A 61 -5.92 3.52 -4.17
CA GLN A 61 -5.49 3.96 -5.49
C GLN A 61 -4.08 3.42 -5.81
N SER A 62 -4.01 2.52 -6.79
CA SER A 62 -2.74 1.92 -7.26
C SER A 62 -2.04 2.87 -8.24
N ILE A 63 -1.19 3.76 -7.72
CA ILE A 63 -0.59 4.88 -8.47
C ILE A 63 0.95 4.94 -8.38
N GLY A 64 1.57 3.90 -7.80
CA GLY A 64 3.00 3.80 -7.58
C GLY A 64 3.46 4.45 -6.26
N SER A 65 4.59 3.96 -5.75
CA SER A 65 5.16 4.34 -4.44
C SER A 65 5.37 5.84 -4.28
N GLY A 66 5.88 6.52 -5.32
CA GLY A 66 6.03 7.98 -5.29
C GLY A 66 4.70 8.74 -5.19
N GLY A 67 3.61 8.20 -5.75
CA GLY A 67 2.27 8.77 -5.58
C GLY A 67 1.76 8.63 -4.15
N GLY A 68 1.99 7.46 -3.53
CA GLY A 68 1.63 7.18 -2.14
C GLY A 68 2.36 8.10 -1.17
N ILE A 69 3.68 8.22 -1.30
CA ILE A 69 4.51 9.15 -0.50
C ILE A 69 3.95 10.58 -0.60
N ARG A 70 3.73 11.09 -1.82
CA ARG A 70 3.21 12.46 -1.98
C ARG A 70 1.87 12.67 -1.28
N GLN A 71 0.92 11.74 -1.43
CA GLN A 71 -0.42 11.89 -0.88
C GLN A 71 -0.47 11.75 0.65
N ILE A 72 0.34 10.86 1.25
CA ILE A 72 0.40 10.75 2.71
C ILE A 72 1.12 11.98 3.32
N THR A 73 2.22 12.42 2.71
CA THR A 73 2.95 13.65 3.11
C THR A 73 2.05 14.88 3.09
N SER A 74 1.11 14.97 2.13
CA SER A 74 0.13 16.08 2.07
C SER A 74 -1.10 15.90 2.96
N GLY A 75 -1.27 14.74 3.62
CA GLY A 75 -2.43 14.43 4.44
C GLY A 75 -3.73 14.24 3.63
N THR A 76 -3.62 13.88 2.35
CA THR A 76 -4.79 13.69 1.46
C THR A 76 -5.37 12.29 1.51
N VAL A 77 -4.63 11.33 2.08
CA VAL A 77 -5.04 9.94 2.31
C VAL A 77 -4.74 9.54 3.75
N ASP A 78 -5.46 8.55 4.25
CA ASP A 78 -5.28 8.03 5.61
C ASP A 78 -4.02 7.15 5.72
N PHE A 79 -3.62 6.48 4.63
CA PHE A 79 -2.38 5.72 4.56
C PHE A 79 -1.71 5.76 3.18
N GLY A 80 -0.38 5.79 3.17
CA GLY A 80 0.43 5.64 1.96
C GLY A 80 1.08 4.26 1.89
N ALA A 81 1.18 3.69 0.69
CA ALA A 81 1.94 2.47 0.45
C ALA A 81 3.18 2.76 -0.42
N SER A 82 4.31 2.19 -0.03
CA SER A 82 5.58 2.33 -0.74
C SER A 82 6.41 1.06 -0.61
N ASP A 83 7.05 0.65 -1.71
CA ASP A 83 7.94 -0.53 -1.76
C ASP A 83 9.32 -0.26 -1.13
N GLY A 84 9.63 1.02 -0.86
CA GLY A 84 10.76 1.46 -0.06
C GLY A 84 10.33 2.38 1.07
N PRO A 85 11.03 2.40 2.21
CA PRO A 85 10.77 3.37 3.27
C PRO A 85 11.02 4.79 2.74
N MET A 86 10.31 5.79 3.29
CA MET A 86 10.64 7.18 3.00
C MET A 86 12.01 7.52 3.58
N SER A 87 12.77 8.38 2.88
CA SER A 87 14.01 8.95 3.40
C SER A 87 13.72 9.97 4.51
N ASP A 88 14.75 10.32 5.29
CA ASP A 88 14.64 11.33 6.34
C ASP A 88 14.21 12.69 5.77
N GLU A 89 14.69 13.05 4.57
CA GLU A 89 14.28 14.28 3.89
C GLU A 89 12.81 14.26 3.49
N GLN A 90 12.31 13.10 3.04
CA GLN A 90 10.89 12.93 2.70
C GLN A 90 10.01 12.99 3.95
N LEU A 91 10.47 12.41 5.07
CA LEU A 91 9.77 12.46 6.35
C LEU A 91 9.72 13.90 6.91
N ALA A 92 10.83 14.64 6.83
CA ALA A 92 10.90 16.02 7.29
C ALA A 92 9.95 16.97 6.53
N GLN A 93 9.55 16.61 5.31
CA GLN A 93 8.59 17.36 4.49
C GLN A 93 7.13 17.04 4.81
N SER A 94 6.86 16.02 5.63
CA SER A 94 5.51 15.59 5.94
C SER A 94 4.76 16.59 6.81
N LYS A 95 3.51 16.88 6.44
CA LYS A 95 2.58 17.68 7.26
C LYS A 95 1.97 16.89 8.41
N VAL A 96 2.15 15.57 8.41
CA VAL A 96 1.61 14.64 9.40
C VAL A 96 2.72 13.77 9.97
N ALA A 97 2.54 13.28 11.19
CA ALA A 97 3.43 12.27 11.72
C ALA A 97 3.25 10.96 10.93
N ILE A 98 4.34 10.45 10.34
CA ILE A 98 4.32 9.21 9.56
C ILE A 98 5.03 8.11 10.34
N LEU A 99 4.38 6.95 10.45
CA LEU A 99 4.97 5.72 10.94
C LEU A 99 5.06 4.73 9.78
N HIS A 100 6.24 4.16 9.57
CA HIS A 100 6.43 3.03 8.65
C HIS A 100 6.25 1.72 9.40
N PHE A 101 5.50 0.79 8.80
CA PHE A 101 5.47 -0.61 9.22
C PHE A 101 5.43 -1.51 7.98
N PRO A 102 6.19 -2.63 7.95
CA PRO A 102 6.16 -3.56 6.83
C PRO A 102 4.84 -4.34 6.82
N THR A 103 4.29 -4.58 5.63
CA THR A 103 3.03 -5.33 5.46
C THR A 103 3.25 -6.67 4.77
N VAL A 104 4.03 -6.68 3.69
CA VAL A 104 4.34 -7.86 2.86
C VAL A 104 5.79 -7.82 2.38
N LEU A 105 6.33 -9.00 2.06
CA LEU A 105 7.63 -9.18 1.42
C LEU A 105 7.42 -9.87 0.07
N GLY A 106 8.17 -9.43 -0.94
CA GLY A 106 8.31 -10.17 -2.18
C GLY A 106 9.50 -9.68 -3.00
N ALA A 107 9.68 -10.24 -4.18
CA ALA A 107 10.86 -10.03 -5.01
C ALA A 107 10.50 -9.44 -6.37
N ASP A 108 11.29 -8.47 -6.82
CA ASP A 108 11.29 -8.04 -8.21
C ASP A 108 12.20 -8.95 -9.03
N VAL A 109 11.67 -9.41 -10.17
CA VAL A 109 12.39 -10.31 -11.07
C VAL A 109 12.50 -9.69 -12.47
N PRO A 110 13.67 -9.76 -13.13
CA PRO A 110 13.78 -9.37 -14.54
C PRO A 110 12.88 -10.25 -15.40
N THR A 111 12.07 -9.63 -16.25
CA THR A 111 11.33 -10.34 -17.30
C THR A 111 11.87 -9.95 -18.67
N TYR A 112 11.81 -10.89 -19.60
CA TYR A 112 12.38 -10.73 -20.93
C TYR A 112 11.53 -11.48 -21.96
N ASN A 113 11.61 -11.03 -23.21
CA ASN A 113 10.94 -11.65 -24.35
C ASN A 113 11.97 -11.88 -25.46
N ILE A 114 12.36 -13.15 -25.64
CA ILE A 114 13.33 -13.58 -26.64
C ILE A 114 12.68 -14.70 -27.45
N PRO A 115 12.21 -14.43 -28.68
CA PRO A 115 11.57 -15.43 -29.51
C PRO A 115 12.44 -16.69 -29.65
N GLY A 116 11.83 -17.86 -29.43
CA GLY A 116 12.52 -19.15 -29.52
C GLY A 116 13.28 -19.58 -28.26
N VAL A 117 13.36 -18.73 -27.22
CA VAL A 117 13.93 -19.10 -25.92
C VAL A 117 12.80 -19.37 -24.94
N SER A 118 12.67 -20.64 -24.52
CA SER A 118 11.66 -21.09 -23.55
C SER A 118 12.24 -21.48 -22.19
N VAL A 119 13.56 -21.41 -22.04
CA VAL A 119 14.26 -21.74 -20.80
C VAL A 119 14.57 -20.47 -20.01
N GLU A 120 14.64 -20.62 -18.69
CA GLU A 120 15.01 -19.53 -17.80
C GLU A 120 16.48 -19.13 -18.00
N LEU A 121 16.70 -17.84 -18.24
CA LEU A 121 18.01 -17.22 -18.29
C LEU A 121 18.48 -16.78 -16.91
N ASN A 122 19.75 -17.04 -16.64
CA ASN A 122 20.47 -16.57 -15.47
C ASN A 122 21.20 -15.27 -15.80
N PHE A 123 21.06 -14.28 -14.94
CA PHE A 123 21.77 -13.00 -15.08
C PHE A 123 22.66 -12.73 -13.87
N SER A 124 23.89 -12.28 -14.14
CA SER A 124 24.73 -11.68 -13.11
C SER A 124 24.30 -10.23 -12.85
N ARG A 125 24.74 -9.67 -11.72
CA ARG A 125 24.50 -8.26 -11.39
C ARG A 125 25.07 -7.33 -12.47
N ASP A 126 26.27 -7.62 -12.95
CA ASP A 126 26.93 -6.83 -13.99
C ASP A 126 26.21 -6.92 -15.33
N ALA A 127 25.67 -8.09 -15.68
CA ALA A 127 24.86 -8.24 -16.89
C ALA A 127 23.58 -7.40 -16.82
N LEU A 128 22.84 -7.46 -15.70
CA LEU A 128 21.65 -6.63 -15.52
C LEU A 128 21.99 -5.14 -15.56
N ALA A 129 22.99 -4.70 -14.79
CA ALA A 129 23.42 -3.30 -14.81
C ALA A 129 23.85 -2.86 -16.22
N GLY A 130 24.57 -3.72 -16.96
CA GLY A 130 24.98 -3.46 -18.33
C GLY A 130 23.82 -3.30 -19.31
N ILE A 131 22.76 -4.12 -19.16
CA ILE A 131 21.52 -4.01 -19.96
C ILE A 131 20.83 -2.66 -19.66
N PHE A 132 20.57 -2.34 -18.40
CA PHE A 132 19.85 -1.12 -18.01
C PHE A 132 20.64 0.17 -18.30
N LEU A 133 21.98 0.12 -18.30
CA LEU A 133 22.85 1.22 -18.71
C LEU A 133 23.04 1.30 -20.23
N GLY A 134 22.47 0.37 -21.02
CA GLY A 134 22.60 0.33 -22.47
C GLY A 134 24.00 -0.04 -22.99
N LYS A 135 24.85 -0.60 -22.13
CA LYS A 135 26.19 -1.11 -22.50
C LYS A 135 26.10 -2.46 -23.20
N ILE A 136 25.20 -3.32 -22.71
CA ILE A 136 24.85 -4.59 -23.35
C ILE A 136 23.62 -4.33 -24.23
N LYS A 137 23.76 -4.56 -25.53
CA LYS A 137 22.73 -4.22 -26.53
C LYS A 137 22.17 -5.42 -27.29
N LYS A 138 22.74 -6.61 -27.07
CA LYS A 138 22.35 -7.85 -27.74
C LYS A 138 22.26 -8.99 -26.73
N TRP A 139 21.39 -9.97 -26.99
CA TRP A 139 21.19 -11.12 -26.10
C TRP A 139 22.37 -12.09 -26.12
N ASN A 140 23.06 -12.20 -27.25
CA ASN A 140 24.28 -12.98 -27.39
C ASN A 140 25.55 -12.35 -26.79
N ASP A 141 25.44 -11.27 -26.01
CA ASP A 141 26.59 -10.66 -25.33
C ASP A 141 27.30 -11.68 -24.42
N PRO A 142 28.65 -11.73 -24.39
CA PRO A 142 29.41 -12.63 -23.52
C PRO A 142 29.01 -12.57 -22.04
N ALA A 143 28.61 -11.39 -21.55
CA ALA A 143 28.17 -11.22 -20.17
C ALA A 143 26.85 -11.94 -19.86
N ILE A 144 26.03 -12.24 -20.88
CA ILE A 144 24.80 -13.01 -20.74
C ILE A 144 25.08 -14.49 -21.06
N THR A 145 25.72 -14.79 -22.19
CA THR A 145 25.93 -16.17 -22.67
C THR A 145 26.82 -17.00 -21.74
N LYS A 146 27.81 -16.40 -21.07
CA LYS A 146 28.66 -17.08 -20.08
C LYS A 146 27.86 -17.74 -18.95
N HIS A 147 26.74 -17.14 -18.56
CA HIS A 147 25.86 -17.67 -17.52
C HIS A 147 24.76 -18.59 -18.07
N ASN A 148 24.67 -18.74 -19.40
CA ASN A 148 23.63 -19.50 -20.09
C ASN A 148 24.23 -20.39 -21.21
N PRO A 149 25.23 -21.24 -20.91
CA PRO A 149 26.04 -21.93 -21.95
C PRO A 149 25.27 -22.93 -22.81
N LYS A 150 24.06 -23.31 -22.42
CA LYS A 150 23.18 -24.25 -23.14
C LYS A 150 22.08 -23.56 -23.94
N VAL A 151 22.07 -22.23 -23.99
CA VAL A 151 21.02 -21.45 -24.63
C VAL A 151 21.59 -20.72 -25.83
N SER A 152 21.01 -20.94 -27.00
CA SER A 152 21.35 -20.18 -28.21
C SER A 152 20.62 -18.84 -28.16
N LEU A 153 21.35 -17.77 -27.84
CA LEU A 153 20.80 -16.41 -27.77
C LEU A 153 21.06 -15.66 -29.08
N PRO A 154 20.09 -14.84 -29.56
CA PRO A 154 20.23 -14.06 -30.79
C PRO A 154 21.15 -12.83 -30.66
#